data_AF-A0A354J2U1-F1
#
_entry.id   AF-A0A354J2U1-F1
#
_cell.length_a   1.000
_cell.length_b   1.000
_cell.length_c   1.000
_cell.angle_alpha   90.00
_cell.angle_beta   90.00
_cell.angle_gamma   90.00
#
_symmetry.space_group_name_H-M   'P 1'
#
loop_
_entity.id
_entity.type
_entity.pdbx_description
1 polymer ?
#
loop_
_entity_poly.entity_id
_entity_poly.type
_entity_poly.pdbx_seq_one_letter_code
_entity_poly.pdbx_strand_id
1 'polypeptide(L)'
;MLGFMSPEEYQFGAEVDAVTNVFTIGALSFMFFGDDRDKSLEKWNAGKSLYDVTKHAIRPERNKRYQSIDEFISYWNIAMKN
;
A
#
# COMPACT_ATOMS: atom_id res chain seq x y z
N MET A 1 -5.82 9.38 13.94
CA MET A 1 -6.73 8.82 12.92
C MET A 1 -5.95 7.77 12.17
N LEU A 2 -6.42 6.52 12.15
CA LEU A 2 -5.71 5.42 11.51
C LEU A 2 -5.78 5.65 9.99
N GLY A 3 -4.62 5.86 9.35
CA GLY A 3 -4.52 6.18 7.92
C GLY A 3 -4.69 4.95 7.04
N PHE A 4 -5.84 4.27 7.13
CA PHE A 4 -6.18 3.11 6.31
C PHE A 4 -6.93 3.47 5.04
N MET A 5 -7.75 4.53 5.12
CA MET A 5 -8.50 5.01 3.98
C MET A 5 -7.59 5.69 2.98
N SER A 6 -7.82 5.38 1.71
CA SER A 6 -7.22 6.04 0.57
C SER A 6 -7.68 7.50 0.47
N PRO A 7 -6.95 8.37 -0.25
CA PRO A 7 -7.37 9.77 -0.44
C PRO A 7 -8.76 9.93 -1.05
N GLU A 8 -9.13 9.05 -1.99
CA GLU A 8 -10.43 9.09 -2.67
C GLU A 8 -11.62 8.84 -1.74
N GLU A 9 -11.45 8.07 -0.67
CA GLU A 9 -12.53 7.80 0.31
C GLU A 9 -12.92 9.05 1.12
N TYR A 10 -12.10 10.10 1.07
CA TYR A 10 -12.41 11.39 1.68
C TYR A 10 -12.98 12.42 0.68
N GLN A 11 -13.08 12.06 -0.60
CA GLN A 11 -13.52 12.96 -1.66
C GLN A 11 -14.90 12.54 -2.18
N PHE A 12 -15.90 13.40 -1.97
CA PHE A 12 -17.24 13.16 -2.49
C PHE A 12 -17.24 13.03 -4.03
N GLY A 13 -17.86 11.96 -4.52
CA GLY A 13 -17.94 11.67 -5.96
C GLY A 13 -16.67 11.08 -6.58
N ALA A 14 -15.63 10.79 -5.78
CA ALA A 14 -14.47 10.07 -6.28
C ALA A 14 -14.80 8.60 -6.57
N GLU A 15 -14.12 8.03 -7.56
CA GLU A 15 -14.23 6.62 -7.92
C GLU A 15 -13.64 5.74 -6.81
N VAL A 16 -14.40 4.75 -6.36
CA VAL A 16 -13.96 3.75 -5.38
C VAL A 16 -14.03 2.39 -6.05
N ASP A 17 -12.86 1.78 -6.25
CA ASP A 17 -12.70 0.56 -7.05
C ASP A 17 -11.58 -0.34 -6.49
N ALA A 18 -11.11 -1.30 -7.27
CA ALA A 18 -10.02 -2.19 -6.86
C ALA A 18 -8.69 -1.45 -6.59
N VAL A 19 -8.43 -0.30 -7.25
CA VAL A 19 -7.22 0.52 -7.04
C VAL A 19 -7.29 1.22 -5.68
N THR A 20 -8.50 1.52 -5.19
CA THR A 20 -8.72 1.96 -3.81
C THR A 20 -8.30 0.90 -2.81
N ASN A 21 -8.70 -0.36 -3.04
CA ASN A 21 -8.32 -1.47 -2.16
C ASN A 21 -6.80 -1.75 -2.15
N VAL A 22 -6.07 -1.45 -3.23
CA VAL A 22 -4.59 -1.55 -3.26
C VAL A 22 -3.97 -0.65 -2.20
N PHE A 23 -4.47 0.58 -2.04
CA PHE A 23 -4.00 1.48 -0.99
C PHE A 23 -4.28 0.89 0.40
N THR A 24 -5.50 0.39 0.62
CA THR A 24 -5.91 -0.20 1.90
C THR A 24 -5.01 -1.37 2.29
N ILE A 25 -4.73 -2.30 1.35
CA ILE A 25 -3.82 -3.42 1.63
C ILE A 25 -2.41 -2.93 1.94
N GLY A 26 -1.89 -1.95 1.19
CA GLY A 26 -0.59 -1.35 1.50
C GLY A 26 -0.53 -0.72 2.90
N ALA A 27 -1.60 -0.02 3.31
CA ALA A 27 -1.71 0.55 4.65
C ALA A 27 -1.79 -0.52 5.74
N LEU A 28 -2.54 -1.61 5.51
CA LEU A 28 -2.59 -2.77 6.38
C LEU A 28 -1.22 -3.46 6.49
N SER A 29 -0.46 -3.56 5.39
CA SER A 29 0.90 -4.11 5.43
C SER A 29 1.82 -3.30 6.34
N PHE A 30 1.72 -1.96 6.37
CA PHE A 30 2.46 -1.15 7.34
C PHE A 30 2.03 -1.38 8.79
N MET A 31 0.74 -1.64 9.04
CA MET A 31 0.27 -2.02 10.37
C MET A 31 0.82 -3.39 10.81
N PHE A 32 0.93 -4.37 9.90
CA PHE A 32 1.42 -5.71 10.24
C PHE A 32 2.94 -5.82 10.32
N PHE A 33 3.65 -5.14 9.43
CA PHE A 33 5.09 -5.31 9.25
C PHE A 33 5.90 -4.07 9.61
N GLY A 34 5.28 -2.99 10.08
CA GLY A 34 6.00 -1.80 10.52
C GLY A 34 5.21 -0.97 11.53
N ASP A 35 5.10 0.34 11.25
CA ASP A 35 4.32 1.28 12.05
C ASP A 35 3.23 1.93 11.18
N ASP A 36 2.02 2.04 11.71
CA ASP A 36 0.87 2.56 10.98
C ASP A 36 0.95 4.08 10.74
N ARG A 37 1.69 4.79 11.59
CA ARG A 37 1.88 6.25 11.52
C ARG A 37 3.20 6.58 10.82
N ASP A 38 4.25 5.88 11.19
CA ASP A 38 5.60 6.04 10.67
C ASP A 38 5.91 4.97 9.60
N LYS A 39 5.45 5.25 8.38
CA LYS A 39 5.62 4.38 7.21
C LYS A 39 7.00 4.54 6.56
N SER A 40 8.04 4.60 7.39
CA SER A 40 9.46 4.69 7.03
C SER A 40 10.09 3.30 6.96
N LEU A 41 11.23 3.20 6.28
CA LEU A 41 11.93 1.91 6.13
C LEU A 41 12.53 1.48 7.48
N GLU A 42 12.89 2.43 8.31
CA GLU A 42 13.50 2.25 9.63
C GLU A 42 12.57 1.53 10.61
N LYS A 43 11.25 1.66 10.43
CA LYS A 43 10.23 0.98 11.23
C LYS A 43 9.76 -0.33 10.61
N TRP A 44 10.22 -0.67 9.42
CA TRP A 44 9.76 -1.83 8.67
C TRP A 44 10.55 -3.11 9.01
N ASN A 45 9.83 -4.22 9.18
CA ASN A 45 10.36 -5.48 9.71
C ASN A 45 10.30 -6.65 8.71
N ALA A 46 9.90 -6.43 7.45
CA ALA A 46 9.79 -7.47 6.43
C ALA A 46 10.75 -7.30 5.24
N GLY A 47 11.88 -6.61 5.44
CA GLY A 47 12.92 -6.42 4.42
C GLY A 47 12.61 -5.34 3.38
N LYS A 48 13.67 -4.76 2.78
CA LYS A 48 13.57 -3.59 1.92
C LYS A 48 12.71 -3.81 0.66
N SER A 49 12.82 -4.98 0.03
CA SER A 49 12.07 -5.27 -1.20
C SER A 49 10.55 -5.22 -0.97
N LEU A 50 10.06 -5.77 0.14
CA LEU A 50 8.64 -5.69 0.51
C LEU A 50 8.23 -4.29 0.96
N TYR A 51 9.13 -3.54 1.60
CA TYR A 51 8.89 -2.13 1.89
C TYR A 51 8.65 -1.33 0.61
N ASP A 52 9.47 -1.51 -0.42
CA ASP A 52 9.35 -0.76 -1.67
C ASP A 52 8.01 -1.06 -2.38
N VAL A 53 7.59 -2.34 -2.39
CA VAL A 53 6.26 -2.77 -2.91
C VAL A 53 5.14 -2.10 -2.12
N THR A 54 5.20 -2.17 -0.79
CA THR A 54 4.16 -1.59 0.08
C THR A 54 4.10 -0.07 -0.06
N LYS A 55 5.27 0.60 -0.17
CA LYS A 55 5.37 2.04 -0.34
C LYS A 55 4.78 2.51 -1.67
N HIS A 56 4.91 1.70 -2.72
CA HIS A 56 4.27 1.94 -4.01
C HIS A 56 2.74 1.87 -3.92
N ALA A 57 2.20 0.87 -3.22
CA ALA A 57 0.77 0.66 -3.08
C ALA A 57 0.03 1.83 -2.38
N ILE A 58 0.69 2.52 -1.45
CA ILE A 58 0.10 3.63 -0.69
C ILE A 58 0.35 5.03 -1.29
N ARG A 59 0.69 5.12 -2.57
CA ARG A 59 0.87 6.43 -3.22
C ARG A 59 -0.45 7.20 -3.26
N PRO A 60 -0.44 8.51 -2.95
CA PRO A 60 -1.66 9.31 -2.97
C PRO A 60 -2.35 9.27 -4.34
N GLU A 61 -1.57 9.41 -5.42
CA GLU A 61 -2.09 9.38 -6.78
C GLU A 61 -2.39 7.94 -7.22
N ARG A 62 -3.69 7.64 -7.43
CA ARG A 62 -4.18 6.30 -7.77
C ARG A 62 -3.54 5.70 -9.04
N ASN A 63 -3.24 6.54 -10.03
CA ASN A 63 -2.57 6.11 -11.27
C ASN A 63 -1.09 5.77 -11.08
N LYS A 64 -0.51 6.04 -9.91
CA LYS A 64 0.87 5.67 -9.56
C LYS A 64 0.96 4.46 -8.64
N ARG A 65 -0.16 3.83 -8.29
CA ARG A 65 -0.25 2.56 -7.55
C ARG A 65 -0.27 1.38 -8.52
N TYR A 66 -0.30 0.16 -7.98
CA TYR A 66 -0.73 -1.01 -8.74
C TYR A 66 -2.18 -0.84 -9.18
N GLN A 67 -2.48 -1.22 -10.41
CA GLN A 67 -3.79 -1.05 -11.04
C GLN A 67 -4.73 -2.23 -10.74
N SER A 68 -4.25 -3.25 -10.01
CA SER A 68 -5.07 -4.34 -9.48
C SER A 68 -4.41 -4.97 -8.25
N ILE A 69 -5.21 -5.73 -7.49
CA ILE A 69 -4.72 -6.54 -6.38
C ILE A 69 -3.79 -7.64 -6.88
N ASP A 70 -4.08 -8.23 -8.04
CA ASP A 70 -3.25 -9.28 -8.65
C ASP A 70 -1.85 -8.75 -9.02
N GLU A 71 -1.78 -7.52 -9.52
CA GLU A 71 -0.51 -6.87 -9.79
C GLU A 71 0.29 -6.63 -8.50
N PHE A 72 -0.36 -6.10 -7.45
CA PHE A 72 0.28 -5.94 -6.13
C PHE A 72 0.83 -7.28 -5.60
N ILE A 73 0.01 -8.35 -5.62
CA ILE A 73 0.42 -9.70 -5.18
C ILE A 73 1.57 -10.24 -6.03
N SER A 74 1.57 -9.98 -7.34
CA SER A 74 2.65 -10.40 -8.23
C SER A 74 3.99 -9.77 -7.84
N TYR A 75 4.02 -8.46 -7.60
CA TYR A 75 5.21 -7.76 -7.12
C TYR A 75 5.62 -8.19 -5.72
N TRP A 76 4.66 -8.43 -4.81
CA TRP A 76 4.94 -8.98 -3.48
C TRP A 76 5.63 -10.34 -3.56
N ASN A 77 5.11 -11.25 -4.39
CA ASN A 77 5.67 -12.58 -4.57
C ASN A 77 7.07 -12.57 -5.22
N ILE A 78 7.32 -11.62 -6.13
CA ILE A 78 8.66 -11.39 -6.68
C ILE A 78 9.61 -10.89 -5.59
N ALA A 79 9.19 -9.93 -4.77
CA ALA A 79 9.99 -9.38 -3.68
C ALA A 79 10.33 -10.40 -2.59
N MET A 80 9.43 -11.37 -2.32
CA MET A 80 9.67 -12.48 -1.38
C MET A 80 10.73 -13.50 -1.82
N LYS A 81 11.02 -13.56 -3.13
CA LYS A 81 11.99 -14.52 -3.70
C LYS A 81 13.42 -13.99 -3.75
N ASN A 82 13.62 -12.72 -3.40
CA ASN A 82 14.93 -12.06 -3.29
C ASN A 82 15.38 -12.02 -1.84
#